data_AF-K9H3S6-F1
#
_entry.id   AF-K9H3S6-F1
#
_cell.length_a   1.000
_cell.length_b   1.000
_cell.length_c   1.000
_cell.angle_alpha   90.00
_cell.angle_beta   90.00
_cell.angle_gamma   90.00
#
_symmetry.space_group_name_H-M   'P 1'
#
loop_
_entity.id
_entity.type
_entity.pdbx_description
1 polymer ?
#
loop_
_entity_poly.entity_id
_entity_poly.type
_entity_poly.pdbx_seq_one_letter_code
_entity_poly.pdbx_strand_id
1 'polypeptide(L)' 'MFTDFVPGVFVRHPGQPDWGIGQVQSAVGSRVTVNFENAGKRTINTIVVDLEQVTEDDTTLPHH' A
#
# COMPACT_ATOMS: atom_id res chain seq x y z
N MET A 1 -15.24 -6.56 2.60
CA MET A 1 -14.38 -6.12 3.70
C MET A 1 -13.00 -5.91 3.09
N PHE A 2 -12.65 -4.68 2.71
CA PHE A 2 -11.37 -4.35 2.09
C PHE A 2 -10.43 -3.86 3.19
N THR A 3 -9.83 -4.80 3.92
CA THR A 3 -8.98 -4.51 5.08
C THR A 3 -7.49 -4.71 4.78
N ASP A 4 -7.11 -4.94 3.52
CA ASP A 4 -5.72 -5.26 3.13
C ASP A 4 -4.74 -4.08 3.27
N PHE A 5 -5.24 -2.84 3.23
CA PHE A 5 -4.40 -1.66 3.35
C PHE A 5 -4.32 -1.18 4.80
N VAL A 6 -3.63 -1.94 5.65
CA VAL A 6 -3.32 -1.52 7.03
C VAL A 6 -2.04 -0.68 7.07
N PRO A 7 -1.92 0.26 8.03
CA PRO A 7 -0.67 0.97 8.25
C PRO A 7 0.50 0.00 8.46
N GLY A 8 1.61 0.24 7.77
CA GLY A 8 2.80 -0.62 7.79
C GLY A 8 2.97 -1.48 6.53
N VAL A 9 1.92 -1.71 5.75
CA VAL A 9 1.98 -2.45 4.48
C VAL A 9 2.74 -1.66 3.43
N PHE A 10 3.55 -2.34 2.63
CA PHE A 10 4.19 -1.76 1.45
C PHE A 10 3.34 -1.99 0.21
N VAL A 11 3.23 -0.96 -0.62
CA VAL A 11 2.45 -0.94 -1.85
C VAL A 11 3.22 -0.24 -2.95
N ARG A 12 2.95 -0.62 -4.20
CA ARG A 12 3.50 0.03 -5.39
C ARG A 12 2.38 0.58 -6.25
N HIS A 13 2.62 1.74 -6.84
CA HIS A 13 1.69 2.34 -7.79
C HIS A 13 1.98 1.84 -9.21
N PRO A 14 1.12 1.03 -9.85
CA PRO A 14 1.41 0.47 -11.18
C PRO A 14 1.49 1.53 -12.27
N GLY A 15 0.71 2.61 -12.16
CA GLY A 15 0.75 3.74 -13.09
C GLY A 15 1.92 4.70 -12.91
N GLN A 16 2.67 4.62 -11.81
CA GLN A 16 3.80 5.52 -11.49
C GLN A 16 4.92 4.72 -10.80
N PRO A 17 5.62 3.87 -11.57
CA PRO A 17 6.72 3.07 -11.01
C PRO A 17 7.90 3.94 -10.51
N ASP A 18 8.04 5.16 -11.02
CA ASP A 18 9.07 6.14 -10.61
C ASP A 18 8.95 6.56 -9.14
N TRP A 19 7.75 6.48 -8.56
CA TRP A 19 7.55 6.77 -7.13
C TRP A 19 8.22 5.73 -6.22
N GLY A 20 8.51 4.54 -6.76
CA GLY A 20 9.07 3.41 -6.04
C GLY A 20 8.06 2.72 -5.15
N ILE A 21 8.57 2.00 -4.15
CA ILE A 21 7.76 1.38 -3.09
C ILE A 21 7.30 2.47 -2.12
N GLY A 22 6.04 2.38 -1.70
CA GLY A 22 5.49 3.25 -0.69
C GLY A 22 4.89 2.47 0.47
N GLN A 23 5.03 3.01 1.67
CA GLN A 23 4.46 2.43 2.87
C GLN A 23 3.12 3.09 3.22
N VAL A 24 2.09 2.29 3.45
CA VAL A 24 0.79 2.75 3.92
C VAL A 24 0.97 3.34 5.32
N GLN A 25 0.66 4.63 5.46
CA GLN A 25 0.63 5.33 6.75
C GLN A 25 -0.75 5.25 7.39
N SER A 26 -1.82 5.28 6.59
CA SER A 26 -3.21 5.23 7.07
C SER A 26 -4.15 4.91 5.91
N ALA A 27 -5.24 4.18 6.17
CA ALA A 27 -6.32 3.98 5.20
C ALA A 27 -7.65 4.42 5.80
N VAL A 28 -8.37 5.30 5.09
CA VAL A 28 -9.67 5.82 5.50
C VAL A 28 -10.67 5.58 4.38
N GLY A 29 -11.56 4.61 4.60
CA GLY A 29 -12.49 4.14 3.57
C GLY A 29 -11.72 3.64 2.35
N SER A 30 -11.89 4.30 1.21
CA SER A 30 -11.20 3.95 -0.04
C SER A 30 -10.01 4.84 -0.36
N ARG A 31 -9.62 5.72 0.56
CA ARG A 31 -8.44 6.57 0.40
C ARG A 31 -7.33 6.07 1.31
N VAL A 32 -6.22 5.68 0.70
CA VAL A 32 -5.05 5.17 1.38
C VAL A 32 -3.94 6.22 1.27
N THR A 33 -3.43 6.66 2.40
CA THR A 33 -2.26 7.53 2.46
C THR A 33 -1.02 6.67 2.53
N VAL A 34 -0.19 6.81 1.50
CA VAL A 34 1.05 6.06 1.29
C VAL A 34 2.20 7.05 1.26
N ASN A 35 3.28 6.76 1.99
CA ASN A 35 4.52 7.49 1.87
C ASN A 35 5.45 6.75 0.91
N PHE A 36 5.57 7.26 -0.32
CA PHE A 36 6.48 6.75 -1.32
C PHE A 36 7.89 7.28 -1.10
N GLU A 37 8.90 6.46 -1.36
CA GLU A 37 10.30 6.86 -1.17
C GLU A 37 10.71 8.04 -2.06
N ASN A 38 10.29 8.05 -3.33
CA ASN A 38 10.70 9.07 -4.30
C ASN A 38 9.72 10.24 -4.40
N ALA A 39 8.43 9.99 -4.16
CA ALA A 39 7.37 11.02 -4.27
C ALA A 39 6.92 11.61 -2.93
N GLY A 40 7.33 11.01 -1.81
CA GLY A 40 6.86 11.35 -0.47
C GLY A 40 5.41 10.94 -0.21
N LYS A 41 4.76 11.62 0.74
CA LYS A 41 3.37 11.31 1.14
C LYS A 41 2.37 11.64 0.04
N ARG A 42 1.61 10.64 -0.40
CA ARG A 42 0.51 10.76 -1.37
C ARG A 42 -0.72 10.01 -0.88
N THR A 43 -1.88 10.57 -1.14
CA THR A 43 -3.16 9.91 -0.87
C THR A 43 -3.69 9.33 -2.17
N ILE A 44 -3.82 8.01 -2.21
CA ILE A 44 -4.28 7.26 -3.36
C ILE A 44 -5.70 6.80 -3.12
N ASN A 45 -6.54 6.87 -4.15
CA ASN A 45 -7.90 6.36 -4.10
C ASN A 45 -7.95 4.96 -4.71
N THR A 46 -8.16 3.95 -3.87
CA THR A 46 -8.18 2.54 -4.29
C THR A 46 -9.42 2.15 -5.09
N ILE A 47 -10.42 3.04 -5.20
CA ILE A 47 -11.55 2.86 -6.14
C ILE A 47 -11.10 3.10 -7.59
N VAL A 48 -10.12 3.99 -7.79
CA VAL A 48 -9.70 4.45 -9.12
C VAL A 48 -8.40 3.77 -9.54
N VAL A 49 -7.50 3.55 -8.58
CA VAL A 49 -6.19 2.95 -8.81
C VAL A 49 -6.07 1.70 -7.96
N ASP A 50 -5.85 0.56 -8.62
CA ASP A 50 -5.53 -0.67 -7.94
C ASP A 50 -4.04 -0.64 -7.53
N LEU A 51 -3.78 -0.53 -6.23
CA LEU A 51 -2.41 -0.52 -5.70
C LEU A 51 -1.92 -1.95 -5.58
N GLU A 52 -0.72 -2.21 -6.07
CA GLU A 52 -0.11 -3.54 -5.99
C GLU A 52 0.55 -3.68 -4.61
N GLN A 53 0.03 -4.57 -3.78
CA GLN A 53 0.60 -4.81 -2.45
C GLN A 53 1.90 -5.61 -2.58
N VAL A 54 2.95 -5.08 -1.98
CA VAL A 54 4.27 -5.71 -1.94
C VAL A 54 4.44 -6.30 -0.55
N THR A 55 3.93 -7.51 -0.35
CA THR A 55 4.17 -8.29 0.86
C THR A 55 5.54 -8.95 0.76
N GLU A 56 6.49 -8.51 1.58
CA GLU A 56 7.65 -9.32 1.99
C GLU A 56 7.17 -10.36 3.03
N ASP A 57 6.23 -11.24 2.70
CA ASP A 57 5.87 -12.33 3.61
C ASP A 57 5.49 -13.59 2.85
N ASP A 58 6.51 -14.40 2.56
CA ASP A 58 6.39 -15.86 2.57
C ASP A 58 7.04 -16.41 3.86
N THR A 59 7.01 -15.66 4.97
CA THR A 59 7.53 -16.16 6.26
C THR A 59 6.39 -16.48 7.21
N THR A 60 5.57 -17.44 6.78
CA THR A 60 4.90 -18.45 7.63
C THR A 60 4.68 -18.04 9.10
N LEU A 61 3.51 -17.47 9.39
CA LEU A 61 2.88 -17.70 10.69
C LEU A 61 1.91 -18.88 10.55
N PRO A 62 2.26 -20.10 11.01
CA PRO A 62 1.27 -21.16 11.13
C PRO A 62 0.26 -20.71 12.19
N HIS A 63 -1.00 -20.60 11.77
CA HIS A 63 -2.11 -20.50 12.71
C HIS A 63 -2.16 -21.81 13.50
N HIS A 64 -1.86 -21.76 14.81
CA HIS A 64 -2.23 -22.79 15.77
C HIS A 64 -3.08 -22.16 16.87
#